data_AF-A0A6G1RSN1-F1
#
_entry.id   AF-A0A6G1RSN1-F1
#
_cell.length_a   1.000
_cell.length_b   1.000
_cell.length_c   1.000
_cell.angle_alpha   90.00
_cell.angle_beta   90.00
_cell.angle_gamma   90.00
#
_symmetry.space_group_name_H-M   'P 1'
#
loop_
_entity.id
_entity.type
_entity.pdbx_description
1 polymer ?
#
loop_
_entity_poly.entity_id
_entity_poly.type
_entity_poly.pdbx_seq_one_letter_code
_entity_poly.pdbx_strand_id
1 'polypeptide(L)'
;ASLPLDPRLLATVTNAYLGTRVYRDILHVNGVYNGAAGDTHRADIPSPINVRVMVPGADSLAETFTLNTRTGTFSHVLRSTDYTVTHQIYAHRSLVHLMAFSVTIQRSARTTQ
;
A
#
# COMPACT_ATOMS: atom_id res chain seq x y z
N ALA A 1 11.64 10.18 4.64
CA ALA A 1 11.10 10.77 3.39
C ALA A 1 9.59 10.80 3.50
N SER A 2 8.93 11.88 3.08
CA SER A 2 7.46 11.99 3.11
C SER A 2 6.85 11.53 1.79
N LEU A 3 5.61 11.06 1.84
CA LEU A 3 4.83 10.80 0.63
C LEU A 3 4.38 12.11 -0.03
N PRO A 4 4.15 12.13 -1.36
CA PRO A 4 3.52 13.26 -2.02
C PRO A 4 2.16 13.61 -1.41
N LEU A 5 1.87 14.91 -1.32
CA LEU A 5 0.55 15.39 -0.86
C LEU A 5 -0.54 15.08 -1.89
N ASP A 6 -0.22 15.11 -3.18
CA ASP A 6 -1.16 14.75 -4.25
C ASP A 6 -1.35 13.22 -4.31
N PRO A 7 -2.56 12.69 -3.99
CA PRO A 7 -2.82 11.26 -3.98
C PRO A 7 -2.65 10.60 -5.34
N ARG A 8 -2.68 11.38 -6.44
CA ARG A 8 -2.50 10.87 -7.81
C ARG A 8 -1.06 10.41 -8.06
N LEU A 9 -0.10 10.92 -7.29
CA LEU A 9 1.31 10.61 -7.37
C LEU A 9 1.72 9.42 -6.48
N LEU A 10 0.78 8.85 -5.72
CA LEU A 10 1.05 7.67 -4.90
C LEU A 10 1.30 6.45 -5.77
N ALA A 11 2.15 5.55 -5.27
CA ALA A 11 2.53 4.31 -5.93
C ALA A 11 1.30 3.48 -6.33
N THR A 12 1.33 2.89 -7.53
CA THR A 12 0.30 1.96 -7.98
C THR A 12 0.76 0.52 -7.76
N VAL A 13 -0.11 -0.31 -7.20
CA VAL A 13 0.07 -1.76 -7.05
C VAL A 13 -0.96 -2.48 -7.90
N THR A 14 -0.53 -3.41 -8.75
CA THR A 14 -1.41 -4.10 -9.69
C THR A 14 -0.83 -5.44 -10.16
N ASN A 15 -1.72 -6.38 -10.50
CA ASN A 15 -1.41 -7.64 -11.19
C ASN A 15 -2.06 -7.70 -12.59
N ALA A 16 -2.39 -6.54 -13.18
CA ALA A 16 -3.14 -6.35 -14.42
C ALA A 16 -4.64 -6.73 -14.38
N TYR A 17 -5.08 -7.53 -13.40
CA TYR A 17 -6.51 -7.78 -13.17
C TYR A 17 -7.09 -6.82 -12.12
N LEU A 18 -6.42 -6.71 -10.97
CA LEU A 18 -6.70 -5.73 -9.91
C LEU A 18 -5.64 -4.63 -9.90
N GLY A 19 -6.05 -3.40 -9.61
CA GLY A 19 -5.12 -2.29 -9.46
C GLY A 19 -5.65 -1.19 -8.56
N THR A 20 -4.79 -0.67 -7.69
CA THR A 20 -5.08 0.53 -6.90
C THR A 20 -3.83 1.35 -6.66
N ARG A 21 -4.00 2.64 -6.38
CA ARG A 21 -2.93 3.44 -5.77
C ARG A 21 -2.92 3.15 -4.28
N VAL A 22 -1.75 3.05 -3.69
CA VAL A 22 -1.62 2.81 -2.25
C VAL A 22 -2.39 3.89 -1.49
N TYR A 23 -3.13 3.45 -0.48
CA TYR A 23 -3.96 4.30 0.37
C TYR A 23 -5.12 5.05 -0.32
N ARG A 24 -5.55 4.59 -1.49
CA ARG A 24 -6.75 5.08 -2.15
C ARG A 24 -7.95 4.20 -1.81
N ASP A 25 -9.11 4.82 -1.69
CA ASP A 25 -10.40 4.13 -1.45
C ASP A 25 -10.97 3.41 -2.67
N ILE A 26 -10.26 3.44 -3.79
CA ILE A 26 -10.75 2.94 -5.07
C ILE A 26 -9.83 1.86 -5.62
N LEU A 27 -10.42 0.72 -5.92
CA LEU A 27 -9.88 -0.41 -6.64
C LEU A 27 -10.46 -0.43 -8.05
N HIS A 28 -9.61 -0.66 -9.05
CA HIS A 28 -10.03 -0.93 -10.42
C HIS A 28 -9.91 -2.42 -10.70
N VAL A 29 -10.96 -2.98 -11.30
CA VAL A 29 -11.03 -4.38 -11.72
C VAL A 29 -11.10 -4.43 -13.25
N ASN A 30 -10.28 -5.26 -13.87
CA ASN A 30 -10.30 -5.45 -15.31
C ASN A 30 -11.64 -6.04 -15.76
N GLY A 31 -12.22 -5.50 -16.83
CA GLY A 31 -13.55 -5.89 -17.32
C GLY A 31 -14.73 -5.23 -16.60
N VAL A 32 -14.50 -4.42 -15.54
CA VAL A 32 -15.57 -3.75 -14.80
C VAL A 32 -15.60 -2.26 -15.15
N TYR A 33 -16.72 -1.83 -15.73
CA TYR A 33 -16.93 -0.48 -16.25
C TYR A 33 -18.25 0.08 -15.74
N ASN A 34 -18.36 1.40 -15.74
CA ASN A 34 -19.57 2.14 -15.41
C ASN A 34 -19.79 3.26 -16.43
N GLY A 35 -20.94 3.92 -16.34
CA GLY A 35 -21.32 5.05 -17.19
C GLY A 35 -22.47 4.72 -18.15
N ALA A 36 -23.37 5.69 -18.33
CA ALA A 36 -24.50 5.61 -19.24
C ALA A 36 -24.31 6.54 -20.45
N ALA A 37 -25.03 6.28 -21.54
CA ALA A 37 -25.14 7.18 -22.70
C ALA A 37 -23.78 7.63 -23.31
N GLY A 38 -22.78 6.74 -23.33
CA GLY A 38 -21.48 7.01 -23.95
C GLY A 38 -20.40 7.49 -22.99
N ASP A 39 -20.70 7.71 -21.71
CA ASP A 39 -19.71 8.08 -20.67
C ASP A 39 -19.02 6.86 -20.04
N THR A 40 -18.61 5.90 -20.87
CA THR A 40 -18.00 4.65 -20.39
C THR A 40 -16.62 4.91 -19.80
N HIS A 41 -16.43 4.50 -18.55
CA HIS A 41 -15.18 4.63 -17.80
C HIS A 41 -14.96 3.40 -16.90
N ARG A 42 -13.73 3.19 -16.43
CA ARG A 42 -13.46 2.13 -15.44
C ARG A 42 -14.29 2.37 -14.19
N ALA A 43 -14.93 1.31 -13.69
CA ALA A 43 -15.73 1.43 -12.47
C ALA A 43 -14.83 1.66 -11.26
N ASP A 44 -15.17 2.66 -10.45
CA ASP A 44 -14.54 2.87 -9.15
C ASP A 44 -15.18 1.94 -8.11
N ILE A 45 -14.48 0.86 -7.76
CA ILE A 45 -14.92 -0.12 -6.76
C ILE A 45 -14.29 0.20 -5.40
N PRO A 46 -14.97 0.05 -4.25
CA PRO A 46 -14.36 0.25 -2.94
C PRO A 46 -13.09 -0.61 -2.74
N SER A 47 -12.01 0.03 -2.28
CA SER A 47 -10.73 -0.64 -2.04
C SER A 47 -10.70 -1.29 -0.65
N PRO A 48 -10.53 -2.63 -0.55
CA PRO A 48 -10.44 -3.32 0.74
C PRO A 48 -9.06 -3.18 1.41
N ILE A 49 -8.11 -2.49 0.77
CA ILE A 49 -6.71 -2.41 1.21
C ILE A 49 -6.24 -0.96 1.41
N ASN A 50 -7.16 -0.02 1.63
CA ASN A 50 -6.80 1.31 2.15
C ASN A 50 -6.43 1.23 3.63
N VAL A 51 -5.29 0.58 3.91
CA VAL A 51 -4.77 0.39 5.26
C VAL A 51 -3.55 1.28 5.42
N ARG A 52 -3.43 1.97 6.55
CA ARG A 52 -2.26 2.79 6.90
C ARG A 52 -1.76 2.37 8.28
N VAL A 53 -0.45 2.37 8.45
CA VAL A 53 0.17 2.14 9.75
C VAL A 53 0.65 3.47 10.30
N MET A 54 0.32 3.74 11.56
CA MET A 54 0.73 4.91 12.31
C MET A 54 1.10 4.45 13.73
N VAL A 55 2.14 5.04 14.31
CA VAL A 55 2.45 4.87 15.74
C VAL A 55 2.19 6.17 16.48
N PRO A 56 1.15 6.23 17.35
CA PRO A 56 0.86 7.43 18.13
C PRO A 56 1.97 7.73 19.14
N GLY A 57 2.29 9.02 19.33
CA GLY A 57 3.19 9.46 20.40
C GLY A 57 4.67 9.09 20.24
N ALA A 58 5.11 8.74 19.03
CA ALA A 58 6.52 8.50 18.74
C ALA A 58 7.20 9.81 18.31
N ASP A 59 8.00 10.41 19.21
CA ASP A 59 8.70 11.68 18.96
C ASP A 59 9.81 11.58 17.90
N SER A 60 10.35 10.38 17.67
CA SER A 60 11.33 10.13 16.61
C SER A 60 11.08 8.77 15.93
N LEU A 61 10.41 8.82 14.77
CA LEU A 61 10.16 7.65 13.94
C LEU A 61 10.76 7.87 12.56
N ALA A 62 11.78 7.06 12.22
CA ALA A 62 12.36 7.12 10.89
C ALA A 62 11.46 6.36 9.91
N GLU A 63 10.88 7.08 8.96
CA GLU A 63 9.96 6.53 7.96
C GLU A 63 10.58 6.41 6.57
N THR A 64 10.39 5.24 5.96
CA THR A 64 10.79 4.97 4.57
C THR A 64 9.62 4.38 3.80
N PHE A 65 9.40 4.91 2.60
CA PHE A 65 8.43 4.38 1.64
C PHE A 65 9.18 3.87 0.41
N THR A 66 8.81 2.71 -0.12
CA THR A 66 9.49 2.11 -1.27
C THR A 66 8.50 1.33 -2.12
N LEU A 67 8.55 1.53 -3.43
CA LEU A 67 7.90 0.64 -4.39
C LEU A 67 8.97 -0.24 -5.04
N ASN A 68 8.95 -1.54 -4.75
CA ASN A 68 9.79 -2.51 -5.45
C ASN A 68 9.13 -2.88 -6.78
N THR A 69 9.62 -2.34 -7.89
CA THR A 69 9.06 -2.58 -9.22
C THR A 69 9.35 -3.98 -9.77
N ARG A 70 10.35 -4.69 -9.21
CA ARG A 70 10.62 -6.09 -9.57
C ARG A 70 9.54 -7.03 -9.03
N THR A 71 9.06 -6.78 -7.81
CA THR A 71 8.06 -7.63 -7.14
C THR A 71 6.64 -7.06 -7.19
N GLY A 72 6.49 -5.77 -7.55
CA GLY A 72 5.20 -5.06 -7.49
C GLY A 72 4.73 -4.77 -6.06
N THR A 73 5.65 -4.75 -5.10
CA THR A 73 5.34 -4.59 -3.66
C THR A 73 5.64 -3.18 -3.20
N PHE A 74 4.65 -2.52 -2.63
CA PHE A 74 4.86 -1.29 -1.87
C PHE A 74 5.19 -1.62 -0.42
N SER A 75 6.14 -0.91 0.18
CA SER A 75 6.57 -1.07 1.56
C SER A 75 6.63 0.28 2.27
N HIS A 76 6.09 0.34 3.48
CA HIS A 76 6.23 1.42 4.45
C HIS A 76 6.93 0.86 5.68
N VAL A 77 8.11 1.39 6.00
CA VAL A 77 8.92 0.95 7.13
C VAL A 77 9.03 2.08 8.13
N LEU A 78 8.62 1.80 9.37
CA LEU A 78 8.73 2.67 10.54
C LEU A 78 9.82 2.11 11.45
N ARG A 79 10.86 2.88 11.74
CA ARG A 79 11.95 2.47 12.64
C ARG A 79 12.00 3.36 13.87
N SER A 80 11.96 2.73 15.03
CA SER A 80 12.20 3.32 16.34
C SER A 80 13.41 2.64 17.01
N THR A 81 13.76 3.05 18.22
CA THR A 81 14.82 2.42 19.03
C THR A 81 14.50 0.96 19.33
N ASP A 82 13.26 0.68 19.73
CA ASP A 82 12.87 -0.61 20.30
C ASP A 82 12.20 -1.56 19.32
N TYR A 83 11.80 -1.06 18.15
CA TYR A 83 11.08 -1.85 17.17
C TYR A 83 11.19 -1.30 15.74
N THR A 84 10.91 -2.18 14.79
CA THR A 84 10.67 -1.86 13.38
C THR A 84 9.29 -2.38 12.99
N VAL A 85 8.48 -1.53 12.39
CA VAL A 85 7.21 -1.94 11.76
C VAL A 85 7.40 -1.91 10.24
N THR A 86 7.03 -3.00 9.59
CA THR A 86 7.02 -3.13 8.13
C THR A 86 5.59 -3.38 7.68
N HIS A 87 5.05 -2.47 6.89
CA HIS A 87 3.77 -2.61 6.21
C HIS A 87 4.02 -2.84 4.72
N GLN A 88 3.46 -3.90 4.15
CA GLN A 88 3.57 -4.20 2.73
C GLN A 88 2.21 -4.29 2.09
N ILE A 89 2.08 -3.83 0.85
CA ILE A 89 0.86 -3.93 0.03
C ILE A 89 1.26 -4.45 -1.36
N TYR A 90 0.53 -5.44 -1.88
CA TYR A 90 0.76 -5.99 -3.21
C TYR A 90 -0.50 -6.62 -3.80
N ALA A 91 -0.54 -6.69 -5.14
CA ALA A 91 -1.49 -7.53 -5.87
C ALA A 91 -0.84 -8.90 -6.09
N HIS A 92 -1.48 -9.99 -5.70
CA HIS A 92 -0.90 -11.31 -5.84
C HIS A 92 -0.80 -11.68 -7.33
N ARG A 93 0.38 -12.13 -7.79
CA ARG A 93 0.63 -12.40 -9.21
C ARG A 93 -0.17 -13.60 -9.76
N SER A 94 -0.17 -14.72 -9.04
CA SER A 94 -0.85 -15.96 -9.48
C SER A 94 -2.34 -16.01 -9.11
N LEU A 95 -2.68 -15.62 -7.88
CA LEU A 95 -4.05 -15.44 -7.42
C LEU A 95 -4.58 -14.08 -7.89
N VAL A 96 -5.02 -14.01 -9.14
CA VAL A 96 -5.35 -12.75 -9.82
C VAL A 96 -6.45 -11.93 -9.13
N HIS A 97 -7.31 -12.56 -8.34
CA HIS A 97 -8.39 -11.91 -7.58
C HIS A 97 -7.99 -11.49 -6.15
N LEU A 98 -6.71 -11.59 -5.79
CA LEU A 98 -6.23 -11.28 -4.44
C LEU A 98 -5.37 -10.02 -4.42
N MET A 99 -5.80 -9.04 -3.62
CA MET A 99 -4.95 -7.98 -3.07
C MET A 99 -4.61 -8.35 -1.64
N ALA A 100 -3.36 -8.13 -1.23
CA ALA A 100 -2.90 -8.46 0.11
C ALA A 100 -2.12 -7.30 0.72
N PHE A 101 -2.22 -7.19 2.03
CA PHE A 101 -1.29 -6.42 2.84
C PHE A 101 -0.80 -7.25 4.01
N SER A 102 0.37 -6.91 4.55
CA SER A 102 0.91 -7.50 5.76
C SER A 102 1.49 -6.41 6.65
N VAL A 103 1.31 -6.55 7.96
CA VAL A 103 1.97 -5.70 8.97
C VAL A 103 2.81 -6.61 9.84
N THR A 104 4.12 -6.37 9.85
CA THR A 104 5.09 -7.11 10.66
C THR A 104 5.72 -6.16 11.64
N ILE A 105 5.62 -6.46 12.94
CA ILE A 105 6.26 -5.71 14.01
C ILE A 105 7.39 -6.58 14.56
N GLN A 106 8.60 -6.07 14.50
CA GLN A 106 9.80 -6.74 14.99
C GLN A 106 10.44 -5.91 16.08
N ARG A 107 10.70 -6.51 17.25
CA ARG A 107 11.44 -5.88 18.33
C ARG A 107 12.93 -5.78 17.98
N SER A 108 13.54 -4.63 18.24
CA SER A 108 14.99 -4.43 18.14
C SER A 108 15.70 -5.22 19.24
N ALA A 109 16.85 -5.81 18.93
CA ALA A 109 17.68 -6.44 19.95
C ALA A 109 18.16 -5.36 20.94
N ARG A 110 18.03 -5.60 22.24
CA ARG A 110 18.67 -4.75 23.24
C ARG A 110 20.17 -4.96 23.13
N THR A 111 20.92 -3.96 22.68
CA THR A 111 22.37 -3.97 22.85
C THR A 111 22.63 -3.92 24.36
N THR A 112 22.98 -5.06 24.94
CA THR A 112 23.40 -5.12 26.35
C THR A 112 24.85 -4.65 26.34
N GLN A 113 25.11 -3.47 26.92
CA GLN A 113 26.45 -2.99 27.21
C GLN A 113 26.91 -3.54 28.55
#